data_AF-A0A534K3M1-F1
#
_entry.id   AF-A0A534K3M1-F1
#
_cell.length_a   1.000
_cell.length_b   1.000
_cell.length_c   1.000
_cell.angle_alpha   90.00
_cell.angle_beta   90.00
_cell.angle_gamma   90.00
#
_symmetry.space_group_name_H-M   'P 1'
#
loop_
_entity.id
_entity.type
_entity.pdbx_description
1 polymer ?
#
loop_
_entity_poly.entity_id
_entity_poly.type
_entity_poly.pdbx_seq_one_letter_code
_entity_poly.pdbx_strand_id
1 'polypeptide(L)'
;MHPILLLSIAAILIPAGSPPPQAVDAMHHGGGGFSMWGGCPGNPGLCEFGLTISDPNLIFFRWDFNGDGRWDSGGGPANPWVAELRISFAAPVAGFRRVCAQAWDGITTVYVAPYWVPIGPVECKSLLLGGDFAISPSSWDRASTGDLVASWTLPAAFAPDTPLPKTTTVAGVPATPMPTMRIPGRPIVAAFGVDRTALTAALGPGTHYVRLWGIWDEKPFTVLAEIEFSADGQVTIT
;
A
#
# COMPACT_ATOMS: atom_id res chain seq x y z
N MET A 1 -63.15 -41.36 10.93
CA MET A 1 -62.91 -39.91 11.03
C MET A 1 -61.44 -39.73 11.39
N HIS A 2 -60.60 -39.41 10.42
CA HIS A 2 -59.16 -39.21 10.61
C HIS A 2 -58.84 -37.74 10.30
N PRO A 3 -58.18 -36.99 11.20
CA PRO A 3 -57.74 -35.64 10.87
C PRO A 3 -56.45 -35.73 10.04
N ILE A 4 -56.53 -35.31 8.78
CA ILE A 4 -55.36 -35.07 7.94
C ILE A 4 -54.75 -33.73 8.39
N LEU A 5 -53.59 -33.81 9.03
CA LEU A 5 -52.78 -32.64 9.36
C LEU A 5 -52.13 -32.14 8.05
N LEU A 6 -52.63 -31.05 7.49
CA LEU A 6 -51.97 -30.34 6.39
C LEU A 6 -50.84 -29.48 6.97
N LEU A 7 -49.60 -29.98 6.88
CA LEU A 7 -48.40 -29.18 7.13
C LEU A 7 -48.17 -28.27 5.92
N SER A 8 -48.60 -27.01 6.02
CA SER A 8 -48.25 -25.97 5.06
C SER A 8 -46.78 -25.57 5.26
N ILE A 9 -45.88 -26.15 4.47
CA ILE A 9 -44.50 -25.65 4.38
C ILE A 9 -44.56 -24.36 3.56
N ALA A 10 -44.62 -23.22 4.26
CA ALA A 10 -44.31 -21.94 3.64
C ALA A 10 -42.81 -21.93 3.35
N ALA A 11 -42.43 -22.29 2.13
CA ALA A 11 -41.10 -22.03 1.63
C ALA A 11 -40.93 -20.50 1.57
N ILE A 12 -40.30 -19.93 2.60
CA ILE A 12 -39.75 -18.58 2.52
C ILE A 12 -38.68 -18.66 1.44
N LEU A 13 -39.04 -18.25 0.22
CA LEU A 13 -38.10 -17.82 -0.79
C LEU A 13 -37.35 -16.63 -0.18
N ILE A 14 -36.28 -16.91 0.56
CA ILE A 14 -35.24 -15.93 0.79
C ILE A 14 -34.79 -15.57 -0.63
N PRO A 15 -34.95 -14.33 -1.10
CA PRO A 15 -34.31 -13.95 -2.34
C PRO A 15 -32.83 -14.17 -2.07
N ALA A 16 -32.25 -15.19 -2.72
CA ALA A 16 -30.81 -15.31 -2.81
C ALA A 16 -30.37 -13.95 -3.36
N GLY A 17 -29.82 -13.11 -2.49
CA GLY A 17 -29.27 -11.84 -2.88
C GLY A 17 -28.36 -12.15 -4.04
N SER A 18 -28.69 -11.60 -5.21
CA SER A 18 -27.88 -11.74 -6.40
C SER A 18 -26.45 -11.47 -5.95
N PRO A 19 -25.49 -12.38 -6.19
CA PRO A 19 -24.09 -12.05 -5.97
C PRO A 19 -23.87 -10.72 -6.71
N PRO A 20 -23.30 -9.69 -6.06
CA PRO A 20 -22.99 -8.45 -6.76
C PRO A 20 -22.22 -8.84 -8.01
N PRO A 21 -22.52 -8.24 -9.18
CA PRO A 21 -21.90 -8.62 -10.44
C PRO A 21 -20.40 -8.65 -10.18
N GLN A 22 -19.84 -9.87 -10.23
CA GLN A 22 -18.42 -10.08 -10.07
C GLN A 22 -17.79 -9.14 -11.08
N ALA A 23 -17.00 -8.19 -10.58
CA ALA A 23 -16.23 -7.29 -11.41
C ALA A 23 -15.52 -8.17 -12.43
N VAL A 24 -16.02 -8.11 -13.67
CA VAL A 24 -15.50 -8.93 -14.74
C VAL A 24 -14.03 -8.66 -14.80
N ASP A 25 -13.28 -9.75 -14.70
CA ASP A 25 -11.86 -9.90 -14.89
C ASP A 25 -11.46 -9.59 -16.36
N ALA A 26 -12.05 -8.54 -16.94
CA ALA A 26 -11.59 -7.87 -18.16
C ALA A 26 -10.41 -6.96 -17.79
N MET A 27 -9.47 -7.53 -17.03
CA MET A 27 -8.33 -6.85 -16.49
C MET A 27 -7.21 -6.97 -17.53
N HIS A 28 -7.09 -5.95 -18.39
CA HIS A 28 -5.89 -5.81 -19.22
C HIS A 28 -4.74 -5.38 -18.30
N HIS A 29 -4.13 -6.36 -17.63
CA HIS A 29 -2.87 -6.16 -16.94
C HIS A 29 -1.75 -6.06 -17.96
N GLY A 30 -1.49 -4.83 -18.43
CA GLY A 30 -0.32 -4.55 -19.26
C GLY A 30 -0.48 -3.30 -20.10
N GLY A 31 0.15 -2.20 -19.67
CA GLY A 31 0.58 -1.08 -20.50
C GLY A 31 -0.52 -0.29 -21.19
N GLY A 32 -1.06 0.74 -20.52
CA GLY A 32 -2.04 1.60 -21.18
C GLY A 32 -2.05 3.01 -20.65
N GLY A 33 -1.22 3.89 -21.23
CA GLY A 33 -1.50 5.32 -21.26
C GLY A 33 -1.42 6.11 -19.94
N PHE A 34 -1.14 5.49 -18.79
CA PHE A 34 -0.85 6.23 -17.55
C PHE A 34 -0.03 5.41 -16.55
N SER A 35 0.51 6.08 -15.53
CA SER A 35 1.17 5.47 -14.37
C SER A 35 0.74 6.15 -13.07
N MET A 36 0.93 5.45 -11.94
CA MET A 36 0.53 5.91 -10.62
C MET A 36 1.71 6.10 -9.69
N TRP A 37 1.79 7.26 -9.05
CA TRP A 37 2.65 7.54 -7.91
C TRP A 37 1.80 7.78 -6.66
N GLY A 38 2.43 7.77 -5.50
CA GLY A 38 1.72 7.97 -4.23
C GLY A 38 2.33 7.22 -3.06
N GLY A 39 1.90 7.58 -1.87
CA GLY A 39 2.34 7.04 -0.60
C GLY A 39 1.49 7.57 0.55
N CYS A 40 1.72 7.03 1.75
CA CYS A 40 1.01 7.44 2.96
C CYS A 40 2.02 7.92 3.99
N PRO A 41 2.35 9.23 4.01
CA PRO A 41 3.15 9.80 5.08
C PRO A 41 2.38 9.73 6.40
N GLY A 42 2.96 9.06 7.40
CA GLY A 42 2.34 8.81 8.69
C GLY A 42 1.46 7.57 8.69
N ASN A 43 1.52 6.80 9.78
CA ASN A 43 0.69 5.61 9.90
C ASN A 43 0.12 5.43 11.33
N PRO A 44 -1.22 5.45 11.51
CA PRO A 44 -2.25 5.74 10.50
C PRO A 44 -2.17 7.21 10.00
N GLY A 45 -2.48 7.46 8.73
CA GLY A 45 -2.25 8.78 8.12
C GLY A 45 -3.01 9.05 6.82
N LEU A 46 -2.83 10.27 6.32
CA LEU A 46 -3.39 10.72 5.04
C LEU A 46 -2.51 10.20 3.90
N CYS A 47 -3.08 9.39 3.04
CA CYS A 47 -2.44 8.92 1.81
C CYS A 47 -2.65 9.94 0.69
N GLU A 48 -1.62 10.21 -0.09
CA GLU A 48 -1.71 11.00 -1.33
C GLU A 48 -1.28 10.13 -2.51
N PHE A 49 -2.08 10.16 -3.57
CA PHE A 49 -1.80 9.49 -4.82
C PHE A 49 -1.99 10.45 -5.98
N GLY A 50 -1.23 10.18 -7.05
CA GLY A 50 -1.47 10.87 -8.30
C GLY A 50 -1.11 10.04 -9.52
N LEU A 51 -1.64 10.49 -10.65
CA LEU A 51 -1.47 9.85 -11.95
C LEU A 51 -0.55 10.70 -12.83
N THR A 52 0.25 10.03 -13.65
CA THR A 52 0.97 10.63 -14.78
C THR A 52 0.41 10.02 -16.05
N ILE A 53 -0.21 10.86 -16.89
CA ILE A 53 -0.89 10.42 -18.12
C ILE A 53 0.08 10.50 -19.29
N SER A 54 0.22 9.39 -20.02
CA SER A 54 1.00 9.30 -21.26
C SER A 54 0.11 9.17 -22.52
N ASP A 55 -1.13 8.70 -22.38
CA ASP A 55 -2.16 8.73 -23.42
C ASP A 55 -3.16 9.87 -23.12
N PRO A 56 -3.16 10.96 -23.91
CA PRO A 56 -3.99 12.13 -23.65
C PRO A 56 -5.50 11.86 -23.81
N ASN A 57 -5.91 10.71 -24.35
CA ASN A 57 -7.32 10.36 -24.46
C ASN A 57 -7.94 9.91 -23.13
N LEU A 58 -7.10 9.57 -22.15
CA LEU A 58 -7.55 9.16 -20.83
C LEU A 58 -7.85 10.40 -19.97
N ILE A 59 -9.15 10.65 -19.72
CA ILE A 59 -9.62 11.90 -19.12
C ILE A 59 -10.42 11.71 -17.82
N PHE A 60 -10.94 10.51 -17.59
CA PHE A 60 -11.69 10.17 -16.38
C PHE A 60 -11.01 9.05 -15.61
N PHE A 61 -11.04 9.14 -14.28
CA PHE A 61 -10.39 8.21 -13.38
C PHE A 61 -11.33 7.79 -12.25
N ARG A 62 -11.19 6.56 -11.77
CA ARG A 62 -11.82 6.10 -10.53
C ARG A 62 -10.86 5.22 -9.75
N TRP A 63 -11.12 5.06 -8.46
CA TRP A 63 -10.14 4.53 -7.52
C TRP A 63 -10.72 3.38 -6.71
N ASP A 64 -9.91 2.39 -6.45
CA ASP A 64 -10.13 1.31 -5.47
C ASP A 64 -8.97 1.43 -4.48
N PHE A 65 -9.23 1.88 -3.25
CA PHE A 65 -8.19 2.17 -2.27
C PHE A 65 -7.79 0.96 -1.44
N ASN A 66 -8.50 -0.18 -1.52
CA ASN A 66 -8.19 -1.37 -0.73
C ASN A 66 -7.88 -2.61 -1.59
N GLY A 67 -8.13 -2.54 -2.90
CA GLY A 67 -7.85 -3.59 -3.87
C GLY A 67 -8.86 -4.73 -3.80
N ASP A 68 -10.07 -4.47 -3.30
CA ASP A 68 -11.13 -5.48 -3.18
C ASP A 68 -11.94 -5.67 -4.47
N GLY A 69 -11.59 -4.92 -5.52
CA GLY A 69 -12.27 -4.95 -6.82
C GLY A 69 -13.52 -4.08 -6.85
N ARG A 70 -13.81 -3.32 -5.79
CA ARG A 70 -14.88 -2.33 -5.75
C ARG A 70 -14.27 -0.94 -5.80
N TRP A 71 -14.88 -0.10 -6.61
CA TRP A 71 -14.45 1.29 -6.76
C TRP A 71 -15.00 2.14 -5.62
N ASP A 72 -14.09 2.75 -4.89
CA ASP A 72 -14.34 3.60 -3.75
C ASP A 72 -14.75 5.01 -4.17
N SER A 73 -15.50 5.69 -3.31
CA SER A 73 -15.59 7.15 -3.35
C SER A 73 -14.59 7.70 -2.34
N GLY A 74 -13.66 8.55 -2.79
CA GLY A 74 -12.69 9.24 -1.93
C GLY A 74 -13.33 10.29 -1.01
N GLY A 75 -14.31 9.89 -0.20
CA GLY A 75 -15.11 10.77 0.68
C GLY A 75 -16.29 11.47 0.01
N GLY A 76 -16.54 11.26 -1.29
CA GLY A 76 -17.67 11.82 -2.06
C GLY A 76 -18.82 10.82 -2.33
N PRO A 77 -19.85 11.20 -3.13
CA PRO A 77 -20.90 10.26 -3.55
C PRO A 77 -20.29 9.03 -4.23
N ALA A 78 -20.94 7.86 -4.10
CA ALA A 78 -20.39 6.55 -4.46
C ALA A 78 -19.80 6.50 -5.89
N ASN A 79 -18.55 6.04 -6.01
CA ASN A 79 -17.86 5.70 -7.26
C ASN A 79 -17.91 6.79 -8.37
N PRO A 80 -17.47 8.04 -8.12
CA PRO A 80 -17.45 9.04 -9.17
C PRO A 80 -16.23 8.81 -10.07
N TRP A 81 -16.48 8.80 -11.37
CA TRP A 81 -15.42 9.11 -12.33
C TRP A 81 -15.04 10.59 -12.14
N VAL A 82 -13.76 10.84 -11.92
CA VAL A 82 -13.18 12.15 -11.62
C VAL A 82 -12.16 12.54 -12.68
N ALA A 83 -11.95 13.83 -12.92
CA ALA A 83 -10.90 14.30 -13.84
C ALA A 83 -9.60 14.63 -13.08
N GLU A 84 -9.67 14.65 -11.75
CA GLU A 84 -8.59 14.95 -10.85
C GLU A 84 -7.51 13.86 -10.91
N LEU A 85 -6.30 14.28 -11.28
CA LEU A 85 -5.12 13.40 -11.30
C LEU A 85 -4.51 13.17 -9.93
N ARG A 86 -5.04 13.79 -8.88
CA ARG A 86 -4.56 13.65 -7.50
C ARG A 86 -5.72 13.41 -6.56
N ILE A 87 -5.53 12.49 -5.62
CA ILE A 87 -6.51 12.19 -4.60
C ILE A 87 -5.83 11.92 -3.26
N SER A 88 -6.56 12.21 -2.20
CA SER A 88 -6.13 11.89 -0.85
C SER A 88 -7.21 11.12 -0.12
N PHE A 89 -6.81 10.12 0.67
CA PHE A 89 -7.73 9.37 1.52
C PHE A 89 -7.05 9.04 2.85
N ALA A 90 -7.82 8.91 3.92
CA ALA A 90 -7.30 8.46 5.20
C ALA A 90 -7.24 6.93 5.21
N ALA A 91 -6.07 6.35 5.51
CA ALA A 91 -5.97 4.92 5.79
C ALA A 91 -6.16 4.67 7.30
N PRO A 92 -7.31 4.12 7.73
CA PRO A 92 -7.64 4.05 9.16
C PRO A 92 -6.86 2.95 9.90
N VAL A 93 -6.24 2.02 9.17
CA VAL A 93 -5.52 0.88 9.73
C VAL A 93 -4.20 0.66 9.00
N ALA A 94 -3.18 0.27 9.77
CA ALA A 94 -1.92 -0.26 9.26
C ALA A 94 -2.15 -1.59 8.51
N GLY A 95 -1.29 -1.92 7.57
CA GLY A 95 -1.30 -3.19 6.84
C GLY A 95 -0.94 -3.06 5.36
N PHE A 96 -1.00 -4.18 4.65
CA PHE A 96 -0.88 -4.18 3.21
C PHE A 96 -2.12 -3.53 2.59
N ARG A 97 -1.92 -2.61 1.65
CA ARG A 97 -3.00 -1.95 0.92
C ARG A 97 -2.66 -1.92 -0.56
N ARG A 98 -3.55 -2.45 -1.39
CA ARG A 98 -3.44 -2.32 -2.84
C ARG A 98 -4.36 -1.18 -3.25
N VAL A 99 -3.80 -0.13 -3.84
CA VAL A 99 -4.57 0.97 -4.41
C VAL A 99 -4.55 0.80 -5.92
N CYS A 100 -5.70 0.82 -6.56
CA CYS A 100 -5.84 0.74 -8.00
C CYS A 100 -6.58 1.97 -8.53
N ALA A 101 -6.20 2.41 -9.71
CA ALA A 101 -6.90 3.42 -10.48
C ALA A 101 -7.28 2.82 -11.83
N GLN A 102 -8.49 3.11 -12.31
CA GLN A 102 -8.88 2.86 -13.68
C GLN A 102 -9.02 4.18 -14.41
N ALA A 103 -8.51 4.23 -15.64
CA ALA A 103 -8.70 5.36 -16.54
C ALA A 103 -9.75 5.03 -17.61
N TRP A 104 -10.43 6.06 -18.11
CA TRP A 104 -11.46 5.96 -19.14
C TRP A 104 -11.41 7.19 -20.06
N ASP A 105 -11.70 6.97 -21.34
CA ASP A 105 -11.74 8.00 -22.38
C ASP A 105 -13.09 8.75 -22.45
N GLY A 106 -14.06 8.36 -21.62
CA GLY A 106 -15.40 8.95 -21.60
C GLY A 106 -16.38 8.37 -22.62
N ILE A 107 -15.95 7.40 -23.44
CA ILE A 107 -16.76 6.88 -24.56
C ILE A 107 -16.77 5.35 -24.57
N THR A 108 -15.60 4.72 -24.44
CA THR A 108 -15.44 3.28 -24.66
C THR A 108 -16.09 2.48 -23.54
N THR A 109 -17.05 1.63 -23.88
CA THR A 109 -17.81 0.80 -22.94
C THR A 109 -17.94 -0.64 -23.45
N VAL A 110 -18.17 -1.56 -22.54
CA VAL A 110 -18.53 -2.96 -22.85
C VAL A 110 -19.86 -3.31 -22.20
N TYR A 111 -20.64 -4.15 -22.87
CA TYR A 111 -21.90 -4.64 -22.33
C TYR A 111 -21.64 -5.82 -21.39
N VAL A 112 -21.94 -5.61 -20.10
CA VAL A 112 -21.97 -6.66 -19.06
C VAL A 112 -23.39 -6.67 -18.54
N ALA A 113 -24.18 -7.62 -19.01
CA ALA A 113 -25.61 -7.64 -18.78
C ALA A 113 -25.95 -7.39 -17.29
N PRO A 114 -26.89 -6.46 -16.98
CA PRO A 114 -27.74 -5.72 -17.91
C PRO A 114 -27.20 -4.33 -18.33
N TYR A 115 -25.96 -3.97 -17.98
CA TYR A 115 -25.45 -2.59 -18.09
C TYR A 115 -24.30 -2.46 -19.08
N TRP A 116 -24.12 -1.25 -19.60
CA TRP A 116 -22.87 -0.85 -20.25
C TRP A 116 -21.93 -0.31 -19.17
N VAL A 117 -20.72 -0.87 -19.12
CA VAL A 117 -19.71 -0.44 -18.15
C VAL A 117 -18.54 0.20 -18.88
N PRO A 118 -18.04 1.36 -18.42
CA PRO A 118 -16.80 1.93 -18.90
C PRO A 118 -15.64 0.95 -18.79
N ILE A 119 -14.80 0.91 -19.83
CA ILE A 119 -13.58 0.12 -19.85
C ILE A 119 -12.38 1.00 -20.17
N GLY A 120 -11.23 0.57 -19.68
CA GLY A 120 -9.96 1.23 -19.90
C GLY A 120 -8.90 0.65 -18.98
N PRO A 121 -7.66 1.12 -19.11
CA PRO A 121 -6.51 0.54 -18.41
C PRO A 121 -6.64 0.71 -16.90
N VAL A 122 -6.10 -0.26 -16.15
CA VAL A 122 -6.05 -0.26 -14.70
C VAL A 122 -4.59 -0.34 -14.25
N GLU A 123 -4.19 0.59 -13.39
CA GLU A 123 -2.88 0.60 -12.76
C GLU A 123 -3.04 0.45 -11.25
N CYS A 124 -2.23 -0.42 -10.64
CA CYS A 124 -2.28 -0.69 -9.21
C CYS A 124 -0.92 -0.45 -8.57
N LYS A 125 -0.94 0.08 -7.36
CA LYS A 125 0.20 0.27 -6.48
C LYS A 125 -0.07 -0.41 -5.15
N SER A 126 0.81 -1.33 -4.78
CA SER A 126 0.82 -1.89 -3.45
C SER A 126 1.61 -0.99 -2.52
N LEU A 127 0.98 -0.65 -1.40
CA LEU A 127 1.58 0.03 -0.28
C LEU A 127 1.60 -0.89 0.93
N LEU A 128 2.56 -0.63 1.79
CA LEU A 128 2.61 -1.23 3.10
C LEU A 128 2.55 -0.10 4.12
N LEU A 129 1.48 -0.11 4.90
CA LEU A 129 1.15 0.94 5.83
C LEU A 129 1.57 0.51 7.23
N GLY A 130 2.50 1.24 7.80
CA GLY A 130 2.86 1.10 9.20
C GLY A 130 3.97 0.12 9.55
N GLY A 131 3.96 -0.20 10.85
CA GLY A 131 5.09 -0.79 11.51
C GLY A 131 5.99 0.27 12.10
N ASP A 132 6.61 -0.05 13.22
CA ASP A 132 7.55 0.84 13.88
C ASP A 132 8.91 0.66 13.24
N PHE A 133 9.44 1.74 12.67
CA PHE A 133 10.81 1.78 12.17
C PHE A 133 11.71 2.43 13.21
N ALA A 134 12.81 1.76 13.55
CA ALA A 134 13.82 2.29 14.44
C ALA A 134 15.21 2.01 13.87
N ILE A 135 16.20 2.76 14.32
CA ILE A 135 17.61 2.51 14.04
C ILE A 135 18.32 2.41 15.39
N SER A 136 19.20 1.41 15.51
CA SER A 136 19.99 1.15 16.70
C SER A 136 21.49 1.23 16.38
N PRO A 137 22.30 1.95 17.19
CA PRO A 137 21.84 2.80 18.30
C PRO A 137 20.94 3.95 17.82
N SER A 138 20.03 4.40 18.69
CA SER A 138 19.11 5.51 18.39
C SER A 138 19.79 6.87 18.31
N SER A 139 21.06 6.92 18.72
CA SER A 139 21.96 8.05 18.52
C SER A 139 23.39 7.58 18.27
N TRP A 140 24.06 8.27 17.36
CA TRP A 140 25.48 8.09 17.06
C TRP A 140 26.03 9.41 16.51
N ASP A 141 27.33 9.65 16.62
CA ASP A 141 28.00 10.81 16.05
C ASP A 141 28.85 10.45 14.82
N ARG A 142 29.49 11.44 14.18
CA ARG A 142 30.39 11.21 13.03
C ARG A 142 31.66 10.40 13.37
N ALA A 143 32.05 10.35 14.64
CA ALA A 143 33.22 9.59 15.09
C ALA A 143 32.87 8.12 15.38
N SER A 144 31.59 7.80 15.48
CA SER A 144 31.08 6.48 15.82
C SER A 144 31.36 5.48 14.69
N THR A 145 31.93 4.33 15.03
CA THR A 145 32.30 3.27 14.06
C THR A 145 31.41 2.02 14.17
N GLY A 146 31.34 1.24 13.09
CA GLY A 146 30.57 0.00 13.01
C GLY A 146 29.15 0.19 12.47
N ASP A 147 28.42 -0.92 12.33
CA ASP A 147 27.14 -0.92 11.62
C ASP A 147 26.00 -0.32 12.47
N LEU A 148 24.99 0.17 11.78
CA LEU A 148 23.68 0.46 12.35
C LEU A 148 22.75 -0.72 12.06
N VAL A 149 21.82 -0.95 12.98
CA VAL A 149 20.71 -1.89 12.75
C VAL A 149 19.43 -1.08 12.59
N ALA A 150 18.94 -0.97 11.37
CA ALA A 150 17.58 -0.51 11.12
C ALA A 150 16.62 -1.68 11.37
N SER A 151 15.63 -1.50 12.24
CA SER A 151 14.59 -2.47 12.52
C SER A 151 13.24 -1.94 12.09
N TRP A 152 12.39 -2.85 11.64
CA TRP A 152 11.01 -2.55 11.27
C TRP A 152 10.10 -3.65 11.80
N THR A 153 9.16 -3.25 12.65
CA THR A 153 8.11 -4.14 13.16
C THR A 153 7.07 -4.33 12.06
N LEU A 154 6.95 -5.55 11.52
CA LEU A 154 6.03 -5.84 10.44
C LEU A 154 4.58 -5.68 10.92
N PRO A 155 3.72 -4.97 10.16
CA PRO A 155 2.27 -4.96 10.41
C PRO A 155 1.72 -6.39 10.39
N ALA A 156 0.76 -6.70 11.27
CA ALA A 156 0.20 -8.06 11.40
C ALA A 156 -0.40 -8.60 10.09
N ALA A 157 -0.91 -7.73 9.21
CA ALA A 157 -1.46 -8.10 7.90
C ALA A 157 -0.39 -8.31 6.81
N PHE A 158 0.88 -8.05 7.10
CA PHE A 158 1.98 -8.24 6.17
C PHE A 158 2.73 -9.54 6.51
N ALA A 159 2.38 -10.59 5.77
CA ALA A 159 2.96 -11.92 5.90
C ALA A 159 3.71 -12.29 4.62
N PRO A 160 5.00 -11.95 4.49
CA PRO A 160 5.79 -12.34 3.33
C PRO A 160 6.04 -13.86 3.31
N ASP A 161 6.06 -14.42 2.11
CA ASP A 161 6.29 -15.83 1.81
C ASP A 161 7.78 -16.17 1.99
N THR A 162 8.67 -15.26 1.59
CA THR A 162 10.11 -15.41 1.78
C THR A 162 10.57 -14.83 3.11
N PRO A 163 11.61 -15.42 3.74
CA PRO A 163 12.08 -14.98 5.06
C PRO A 163 12.81 -13.63 5.03
N LEU A 164 13.32 -13.20 3.87
CA LEU A 164 14.11 -11.97 3.71
C LEU A 164 13.79 -11.28 2.38
N PRO A 165 13.77 -9.93 2.35
CA PRO A 165 13.67 -9.18 1.10
C PRO A 165 14.95 -9.32 0.26
N LYS A 166 14.84 -9.09 -1.06
CA LYS A 166 15.95 -9.25 -2.02
C LYS A 166 16.82 -8.01 -2.16
N THR A 167 16.22 -6.83 -2.08
CA THR A 167 16.91 -5.55 -2.25
C THR A 167 16.36 -4.58 -1.24
N THR A 168 17.24 -3.93 -0.48
CA THR A 168 16.84 -2.97 0.55
C THR A 168 17.79 -1.80 0.63
N THR A 169 17.23 -0.62 0.90
CA THR A 169 17.98 0.61 1.13
C THR A 169 17.37 1.40 2.27
N VAL A 170 18.20 2.08 3.06
CA VAL A 170 17.79 3.07 4.06
C VAL A 170 18.36 4.42 3.64
N ALA A 171 17.49 5.41 3.39
CA ALA A 171 17.87 6.70 2.80
C ALA A 171 18.70 6.57 1.49
N GLY A 172 18.46 5.51 0.70
CA GLY A 172 19.22 5.24 -0.52
C GLY A 172 20.57 4.53 -0.29
N VAL A 173 21.01 4.36 0.96
CA VAL A 173 22.19 3.54 1.30
C VAL A 173 21.80 2.06 1.28
N PRO A 174 22.58 1.19 0.62
CA PRO A 174 22.33 -0.24 0.64
C PRO A 174 22.22 -0.78 2.07
N ALA A 175 21.18 -1.55 2.33
CA ALA A 175 20.92 -2.17 3.62
C ALA A 175 20.89 -3.70 3.44
N THR A 176 21.53 -4.42 4.34
CA THR A 176 21.64 -5.89 4.28
C THR A 176 20.59 -6.53 5.18
N PRO A 177 19.61 -7.27 4.64
CA PRO A 177 18.61 -7.96 5.44
C PRO A 177 19.24 -8.99 6.37
N MET A 178 18.86 -8.94 7.64
CA MET A 178 19.29 -9.87 8.67
C MET A 178 18.19 -10.91 8.93
N PRO A 179 18.54 -12.20 9.16
CA PRO A 179 17.57 -13.25 9.49
C PRO A 179 16.61 -12.82 10.60
N THR A 180 15.32 -12.76 10.28
CA THR A 180 14.29 -12.39 11.24
C THR A 180 14.08 -13.50 12.26
N MET A 181 14.29 -13.21 13.55
CA MET A 181 13.90 -14.11 14.62
C MET A 181 12.38 -14.04 14.82
N ARG A 182 11.67 -15.13 14.50
CA ARG A 182 10.22 -15.24 14.71
C ARG A 182 9.95 -15.90 16.07
N ILE A 183 9.51 -15.10 17.04
CA ILE A 183 9.07 -15.60 18.35
C ILE A 183 7.55 -15.72 18.32
N PRO A 184 6.96 -16.90 18.55
CA PRO A 184 5.51 -17.07 18.60
C PRO A 184 4.85 -16.10 19.59
N GLY A 185 3.78 -15.43 19.16
CA GLY A 185 3.07 -14.44 19.97
C GLY A 185 3.74 -13.06 20.08
N ARG A 186 4.87 -12.82 19.41
CA ARG A 186 5.50 -11.51 19.29
C ARG A 186 5.36 -10.95 17.87
N PRO A 187 5.35 -9.62 17.71
CA PRO A 187 5.47 -8.99 16.40
C PRO A 187 6.74 -9.49 15.69
N ILE A 188 6.63 -9.67 14.37
CA ILE A 188 7.77 -10.03 13.53
C ILE A 188 8.59 -8.76 13.30
N VAL A 189 9.90 -8.80 13.55
CA VAL A 189 10.79 -7.64 13.34
C VAL A 189 11.79 -7.98 12.24
N ALA A 190 11.72 -7.27 11.12
CA ALA A 190 12.78 -7.30 10.12
C ALA A 190 13.91 -6.39 10.57
N ALA A 191 15.15 -6.84 10.41
CA ALA A 191 16.33 -6.07 10.74
C ALA A 191 17.23 -5.96 9.51
N PHE A 192 17.92 -4.82 9.41
CA PHE A 192 18.78 -4.48 8.28
C PHE A 192 20.06 -3.86 8.79
N GLY A 193 21.20 -4.43 8.42
CA GLY A 193 22.51 -3.81 8.63
C GLY A 193 22.70 -2.66 7.65
N VAL A 194 23.07 -1.49 8.15
CA VAL A 194 23.35 -0.30 7.33
C VAL A 194 24.72 0.25 7.71
N ASP A 195 25.53 0.56 6.70
CA ASP A 195 26.81 1.22 6.94
C ASP A 195 26.58 2.62 7.52
N ARG A 196 27.07 2.82 8.74
CA ARG A 196 26.86 4.06 9.50
C ARG A 196 27.45 5.27 8.80
N THR A 197 28.64 5.13 8.23
CA THR A 197 29.37 6.23 7.61
C THR A 197 28.65 6.71 6.36
N ALA A 198 28.19 5.78 5.51
CA ALA A 198 27.41 6.06 4.33
C ALA A 198 26.06 6.70 4.66
N LEU A 199 25.35 6.20 5.69
CA LEU A 199 24.07 6.80 6.10
C LEU A 199 24.25 8.22 6.64
N THR A 200 25.28 8.43 7.45
CA THR A 200 25.65 9.74 7.99
C THR A 200 25.99 10.73 6.88
N ALA A 201 26.73 10.29 5.86
CA ALA A 201 27.09 11.11 4.70
C ALA A 201 25.88 11.43 3.81
N ALA A 202 24.92 10.51 3.69
CA ALA A 202 23.73 10.68 2.85
C ALA A 202 22.72 11.69 3.42
N LEU A 203 22.59 11.77 4.75
CA LEU A 203 21.60 12.62 5.41
C LEU A 203 22.13 14.05 5.64
N GLY A 204 23.36 14.19 6.18
CA GLY A 204 23.85 15.50 6.62
C GLY A 204 23.02 16.10 7.78
N PRO A 205 23.35 17.31 8.25
CA PRO A 205 22.62 17.96 9.35
C PRO A 205 21.20 18.37 8.95
N GLY A 206 20.25 18.25 9.88
CA GLY A 206 18.84 18.63 9.73
C GLY A 206 17.86 17.51 10.09
N THR A 207 16.58 17.82 10.04
CA THR A 207 15.49 16.84 10.17
C THR A 207 15.19 16.21 8.82
N HIS A 208 15.15 14.88 8.78
CA HIS A 208 15.02 14.08 7.56
C HIS A 208 13.89 13.08 7.67
N TYR A 209 13.11 12.94 6.61
CA TYR A 209 12.27 11.75 6.42
C TYR A 209 13.08 10.64 5.76
N VAL A 210 13.52 9.69 6.58
CA VAL A 210 14.29 8.53 6.15
C VAL A 210 13.36 7.45 5.60
N ARG A 211 13.66 7.04 4.37
CA ARG A 211 12.94 5.99 3.66
C ARG A 211 13.67 4.66 3.79
N LEU A 212 13.04 3.68 4.44
CA LEU A 212 13.34 2.26 4.22
C LEU A 212 12.56 1.81 2.98
N TRP A 213 13.26 1.36 1.96
CA TRP A 213 12.68 0.84 0.73
C TRP A 213 13.26 -0.53 0.41
N GLY A 214 12.47 -1.40 -0.21
CA GLY A 214 12.98 -2.64 -0.74
C GLY A 214 11.98 -3.45 -1.55
N ILE A 215 12.40 -4.65 -1.96
CA ILE A 215 11.57 -5.62 -2.68
C ILE A 215 11.47 -6.90 -1.85
N TRP A 216 10.25 -7.29 -1.51
CA TRP A 216 9.93 -8.53 -0.78
C TRP A 216 8.86 -9.29 -1.57
N ASP A 217 9.11 -10.56 -1.89
CA ASP A 217 8.20 -11.38 -2.72
C ASP A 217 7.79 -10.68 -4.02
N GLU A 218 8.77 -10.07 -4.69
CA GLU A 218 8.60 -9.31 -5.95
C GLU A 218 7.75 -8.04 -5.83
N LYS A 219 7.33 -7.67 -4.61
CA LYS A 219 6.55 -6.48 -4.33
C LYS A 219 7.43 -5.42 -3.66
N PRO A 220 7.40 -4.17 -4.14
CA PRO A 220 8.09 -3.09 -3.45
C PRO A 220 7.39 -2.77 -2.12
N PHE A 221 8.16 -2.42 -1.10
CA PHE A 221 7.66 -1.84 0.14
C PHE A 221 8.37 -0.52 0.44
N THR A 222 7.73 0.33 1.24
CA THR A 222 8.31 1.61 1.67
C THR A 222 7.80 1.94 3.06
N VAL A 223 8.71 2.31 3.94
CA VAL A 223 8.45 2.82 5.28
C VAL A 223 9.18 4.14 5.43
N LEU A 224 8.54 5.12 6.07
CA LEU A 224 9.10 6.44 6.36
C LEU A 224 9.20 6.64 7.87
N ALA A 225 10.30 7.23 8.31
CA ALA A 225 10.50 7.68 9.68
C ALA A 225 11.19 9.04 9.69
N GLU A 226 10.95 9.83 10.74
CA GLU A 226 11.63 11.10 10.94
C GLU A 226 12.90 10.87 11.77
N ILE A 227 13.99 11.49 11.33
CA ILE A 227 15.29 11.41 12.01
C ILE A 227 15.91 12.80 12.00
N GLU A 228 16.29 13.29 13.17
CA GLU A 228 17.02 14.55 13.32
C GLU A 228 18.52 14.28 13.41
N PHE A 229 19.28 14.93 12.53
CA PHE A 229 20.74 15.02 12.61
C PHE A 229 21.14 16.40 13.11
N SER A 230 21.77 16.47 14.26
CA SER A 230 22.30 17.72 14.79
C SER A 230 23.60 18.13 14.10
N ALA A 231 23.97 19.40 14.24
CA ALA A 231 25.16 19.98 13.61
C ALA A 231 26.48 19.37 14.13
N ASP A 232 26.49 18.86 15.36
CA ASP A 232 27.59 18.08 15.96
C ASP A 232 27.67 16.63 15.43
N GLY A 233 26.72 16.25 14.56
CA GLY A 233 26.68 14.97 13.89
C GLY A 233 25.96 13.88 14.66
N GLN A 234 25.29 14.21 15.77
CA GLN A 234 24.44 13.25 16.47
C GLN A 234 23.12 12.99 15.75
N VAL A 235 22.59 11.78 15.92
CA VAL A 235 21.29 11.38 15.39
C VAL A 235 20.30 11.18 16.51
N THR A 236 19.07 11.65 16.34
CA THR A 236 17.95 11.35 17.23
C THR A 236 16.77 10.92 16.37
N ILE A 237 16.16 9.78 16.70
CA ILE A 237 14.95 9.29 16.03
C ILE A 237 13.74 9.89 16.76
N THR A 238 12.83 10.53 16.03
CA THR A 238 11.64 11.20 16.57
C THR A 238 10.35 10.51 16.16
#